data_AF-A0A5C5SI21-F1
#
_entry.id   AF-A0A5C5SI21-F1
#
_cell.length_a   1.000
_cell.length_b   1.000
_cell.length_c   1.000
_cell.angle_alpha   90.00
_cell.angle_beta   90.00
_cell.angle_gamma   90.00
#
_symmetry.space_group_name_H-M   'P 1'
#
loop_
_entity.id
_entity.type
_entity.pdbx_description
1 polymer ?
#
loop_
_entity_poly.entity_id
_entity_poly.type
_entity_poly.pdbx_seq_one_letter_code
_entity_poly.pdbx_strand_id
1 'polypeptide(L)'
;MWPFKRKPIVDDDTARWHVDNFTWLVATFGGNNAFADAVLVLPKPGFFPVDGEEGHARALRIFKQVKDYCGMAEWPVELVPDQDPAVLHAASMARWAPVSEKYARGTFSVTDDVVQISYESTLIANPERLIATLAHEVAHYLLAMASTAPPCTDEEHEFLTDLTAVYLGFGVFMANAVYDYEAIHDGVMQGWRSGRSGYLPEQDFIFAVALFIAAKALDPTPAYECLKPHLATLLKRALRDLAVNKHFVEQVKASIPVVAGDGEQQSPGTRPEETA
;
A
#
# COMPACT_ATOMS: atom_id res chain seq x y z
N MET A 1 -39.72 -7.25 -18.38
CA MET A 1 -38.75 -6.49 -17.57
C MET A 1 -37.37 -7.06 -17.87
N TRP A 2 -36.61 -6.38 -18.73
CA TRP A 2 -35.31 -6.87 -19.20
C TRP A 2 -34.27 -6.63 -18.09
N PRO A 3 -33.51 -7.64 -17.61
CA PRO A 3 -32.57 -7.40 -16.54
C PRO A 3 -31.28 -6.86 -17.14
N PHE A 4 -31.09 -5.55 -17.14
CA PHE A 4 -29.77 -4.99 -17.33
C PHE A 4 -28.95 -5.31 -16.07
N LYS A 5 -28.16 -6.38 -16.12
CA LYS A 5 -27.12 -6.62 -15.11
C LYS A 5 -26.13 -5.47 -15.22
N ARG A 6 -26.05 -4.65 -14.16
CA ARG A 6 -25.14 -3.50 -14.12
C ARG A 6 -23.71 -3.98 -14.38
N LYS A 7 -22.98 -3.33 -15.28
CA LYS A 7 -21.55 -3.62 -15.49
C LYS A 7 -20.77 -3.24 -14.21
N PRO A 8 -20.01 -4.18 -13.62
CA PRO A 8 -19.12 -3.89 -12.49
C PRO A 8 -18.12 -2.77 -12.84
N ILE A 9 -17.55 -2.13 -11.82
CA ILE A 9 -16.58 -1.03 -12.06
C ILE A 9 -15.29 -1.50 -12.72
N VAL A 10 -14.86 -2.73 -12.47
CA VAL A 10 -13.71 -3.40 -13.09
C VAL A 10 -14.18 -4.76 -13.64
N ASP A 11 -13.52 -5.30 -14.66
CA ASP A 11 -13.82 -6.65 -15.14
C ASP A 11 -13.35 -7.74 -14.14
N ASP A 12 -13.83 -8.97 -14.34
CA ASP A 12 -13.59 -10.10 -13.43
C ASP A 12 -12.09 -10.45 -13.32
N ASP A 13 -11.32 -10.33 -14.39
CA ASP A 13 -9.88 -10.62 -14.37
C ASP A 13 -9.13 -9.56 -13.56
N THR A 14 -9.46 -8.29 -13.77
CA THR A 14 -8.92 -7.17 -12.95
C THR A 14 -9.33 -7.31 -11.48
N ALA A 15 -10.58 -7.70 -11.20
CA ALA A 15 -11.05 -7.94 -9.84
C ALA A 15 -10.27 -9.07 -9.16
N ARG A 16 -10.04 -10.18 -9.87
CA ARG A 16 -9.26 -11.31 -9.37
C ARG A 16 -7.81 -10.93 -9.10
N TRP A 17 -7.17 -10.20 -10.01
CA TRP A 17 -5.81 -9.70 -9.80
C TRP A 17 -5.69 -8.89 -8.51
N HIS A 18 -6.62 -7.96 -8.26
CA HIS A 18 -6.64 -7.18 -7.02
C HIS A 18 -6.82 -8.07 -5.79
N VAL A 19 -7.77 -9.00 -5.84
CA VAL A 19 -8.08 -9.86 -4.70
C VAL A 19 -6.92 -10.80 -4.38
N ASP A 20 -6.31 -11.41 -5.40
CA ASP A 20 -5.21 -12.35 -5.22
C ASP A 20 -3.97 -11.65 -4.65
N ASN A 21 -3.61 -10.47 -5.19
CA ASN A 21 -2.48 -9.69 -4.68
C ASN A 21 -2.76 -9.10 -3.29
N PHE A 22 -3.98 -8.62 -3.01
CA PHE A 22 -4.34 -8.11 -1.69
C PHE A 22 -4.36 -9.22 -0.64
N THR A 23 -4.85 -10.41 -1.01
CA THR A 23 -4.79 -11.62 -0.17
C THR A 23 -3.34 -11.98 0.16
N TRP A 24 -2.45 -11.92 -0.83
CA TRP A 24 -1.02 -12.15 -0.62
C TRP A 24 -0.38 -11.10 0.30
N LEU A 25 -0.74 -9.81 0.15
CA LEU A 25 -0.26 -8.74 1.04
C LEU A 25 -0.68 -8.98 2.49
N VAL A 26 -1.96 -9.33 2.71
CA VAL A 26 -2.49 -9.65 4.05
C VAL A 26 -1.82 -10.89 4.65
N ALA A 27 -1.62 -11.94 3.86
CA ALA A 27 -0.94 -13.15 4.33
C ALA A 27 0.54 -12.91 4.68
N THR A 28 1.22 -12.07 3.88
CA THR A 28 2.67 -11.82 4.00
C THR A 28 2.98 -10.79 5.08
N PHE A 29 2.19 -9.72 5.17
CA PHE A 29 2.48 -8.55 6.02
C PHE A 29 1.42 -8.28 7.08
N GLY A 30 0.29 -9.00 7.09
CA GLY A 30 -0.83 -8.73 7.99
C GLY A 30 -0.74 -9.37 9.38
N GLY A 31 0.34 -10.11 9.66
CA GLY A 31 0.58 -10.75 10.96
C GLY A 31 0.76 -9.76 12.12
N ASN A 32 0.73 -10.24 13.36
CA ASN A 32 0.84 -9.40 14.58
C ASN A 32 -0.15 -8.22 14.60
N ASN A 33 -1.38 -8.45 14.11
CA ASN A 33 -2.43 -7.44 13.93
C ASN A 33 -2.10 -6.31 12.93
N ALA A 34 -1.00 -6.35 12.18
CA ALA A 34 -0.61 -5.25 11.29
C ALA A 34 -1.73 -4.83 10.32
N PHE A 35 -2.40 -5.79 9.67
CA PHE A 35 -3.53 -5.46 8.80
C PHE A 35 -4.78 -5.04 9.58
N ALA A 36 -5.00 -5.60 10.78
CA ALA A 36 -6.13 -5.24 11.63
C ALA A 36 -6.01 -3.79 12.16
N ASP A 37 -4.79 -3.37 12.50
CA ASP A 37 -4.46 -2.06 13.07
C ASP A 37 -4.28 -0.98 12.00
N ALA A 38 -3.97 -1.35 10.75
CA ALA A 38 -3.92 -0.41 9.63
C ALA A 38 -5.22 0.40 9.54
N VAL A 39 -5.13 1.72 9.47
CA VAL A 39 -6.28 2.63 9.41
C VAL A 39 -6.48 3.13 7.99
N LEU A 40 -7.72 3.49 7.62
CA LEU A 40 -7.94 4.24 6.39
C LEU A 40 -7.46 5.68 6.63
N VAL A 41 -6.32 6.06 6.04
CA VAL A 41 -5.69 7.37 6.19
C VAL A 41 -6.39 8.37 5.25
N LEU A 42 -6.79 9.53 5.78
CA LEU A 42 -7.67 10.47 5.06
C LEU A 42 -7.11 11.90 5.02
N PRO A 43 -7.34 12.68 3.93
CA PRO A 43 -7.02 14.10 3.85
C PRO A 43 -8.03 14.94 4.65
N LYS A 44 -8.00 14.80 5.99
CA LYS A 44 -8.84 15.57 6.90
C LYS A 44 -8.14 15.84 8.24
N PRO A 45 -8.62 16.81 9.04
CA PRO A 45 -8.05 17.09 10.36
C PRO A 45 -7.95 15.84 11.23
N GLY A 46 -6.84 15.71 11.95
CA GLY A 46 -6.53 14.56 12.80
C GLY A 46 -5.60 13.53 12.18
N PHE A 47 -5.43 13.51 10.85
CA PHE A 47 -4.50 12.57 10.19
C PHE A 47 -3.11 13.17 9.95
N PHE A 48 -3.05 14.36 9.36
CA PHE A 48 -1.81 15.07 9.09
C PHE A 48 -1.86 16.49 9.66
N PRO A 49 -1.64 16.68 10.97
CA PRO A 49 -1.54 18.03 11.56
C PRO A 49 -0.46 18.88 10.88
N VAL A 50 -0.71 20.19 10.88
CA VAL A 50 0.19 21.21 10.32
C VAL A 50 0.81 21.98 11.48
N ASP A 51 2.13 21.87 11.62
CA ASP A 51 2.85 22.40 12.80
C ASP A 51 3.84 23.53 12.45
N GLY A 52 3.59 24.26 11.36
CA GLY A 52 4.36 25.45 10.98
C GLY A 52 5.73 25.19 10.36
N GLU A 53 6.18 23.93 10.26
CA GLU A 53 7.39 23.58 9.52
C GLU A 53 7.23 23.85 8.02
N GLU A 54 8.33 24.28 7.41
CA GLU A 54 8.43 24.61 6.00
C GLU A 54 9.56 23.82 5.33
N GLY A 55 9.61 23.86 3.99
CA GLY A 55 10.68 23.23 3.21
C GLY A 55 10.85 21.73 3.51
N HIS A 56 12.10 21.29 3.60
CA HIS A 56 12.43 19.89 3.88
C HIS A 56 11.97 19.42 5.26
N ALA A 57 11.95 20.29 6.27
CA ALA A 57 11.44 19.93 7.60
C ALA A 57 9.97 19.50 7.57
N ARG A 58 9.16 20.17 6.72
CA ARG A 58 7.76 19.76 6.46
C ARG A 58 7.68 18.36 5.83
N ALA A 59 8.55 18.06 4.87
CA ALA A 59 8.59 16.77 4.21
C ALA A 59 8.99 15.65 5.20
N LEU A 60 10.01 15.87 6.03
CA LEU A 60 10.41 14.94 7.08
C LEU A 60 9.28 14.65 8.08
N ARG A 61 8.54 15.69 8.50
CA ARG A 61 7.38 15.54 9.40
C ARG A 61 6.27 14.69 8.76
N ILE A 62 5.96 14.94 7.48
CA ILE A 62 4.96 14.15 6.74
C ILE A 62 5.43 12.71 6.59
N PHE A 63 6.69 12.50 6.21
CA PHE A 63 7.27 11.17 6.03
C PHE A 63 7.29 10.36 7.31
N LYS A 64 7.63 10.99 8.45
CA LYS A 64 7.52 10.35 9.76
C LYS A 64 6.10 9.84 10.00
N GLN A 65 5.08 10.66 9.75
CA GLN A 65 3.68 10.26 9.92
C GLN A 65 3.27 9.15 8.96
N VAL A 66 3.71 9.18 7.69
CA VAL A 66 3.49 8.08 6.75
C VAL A 66 4.06 6.78 7.31
N LYS A 67 5.32 6.78 7.78
CA LYS A 67 5.94 5.61 8.42
C LYS A 67 5.18 5.14 9.65
N ASP A 68 4.73 6.08 10.49
CA ASP A 68 3.97 5.76 11.70
C ASP A 68 2.66 5.03 11.33
N TYR A 69 1.90 5.50 10.32
CA TYR A 69 0.70 4.82 9.82
C TYR A 69 0.97 3.44 9.23
N CYS A 70 2.13 3.26 8.60
CA CYS A 70 2.53 1.97 8.02
C CYS A 70 3.09 0.97 9.06
N GLY A 71 3.21 1.34 10.34
CA GLY A 71 3.87 0.51 11.35
C GLY A 71 5.39 0.39 11.14
N MET A 72 5.98 1.37 10.44
CA MET A 72 7.39 1.36 10.00
C MET A 72 8.22 2.46 10.66
N ALA A 73 7.76 3.04 11.79
CA ALA A 73 8.41 4.17 12.46
C ALA A 73 9.93 4.00 12.64
N GLU A 74 10.34 2.82 13.12
CA GLU A 74 11.73 2.47 13.42
C GLU A 74 12.53 1.92 12.22
N TRP A 75 11.94 1.84 11.03
CA TRP A 75 12.65 1.32 9.86
C TRP A 75 13.77 2.28 9.42
N PRO A 76 14.97 1.78 9.09
CA PRO A 76 16.13 2.61 8.75
C PRO A 76 15.99 3.18 7.33
N VAL A 77 15.31 4.30 7.22
CA VAL A 77 15.11 5.02 5.95
C VAL A 77 15.28 6.52 6.13
N GLU A 78 16.08 7.12 5.26
CA GLU A 78 16.34 8.55 5.19
C GLU A 78 15.55 9.17 4.04
N LEU A 79 14.88 10.29 4.30
CA LEU A 79 14.23 11.08 3.25
C LEU A 79 15.17 12.20 2.80
N VAL A 80 15.43 12.27 1.51
CA VAL A 80 16.27 13.33 0.91
C VAL A 80 15.47 14.12 -0.13
N PRO A 81 15.63 15.44 -0.24
CA PRO A 81 15.10 16.18 -1.39
C PRO A 81 15.84 15.73 -2.64
N ASP A 82 15.08 15.48 -3.71
CA ASP A 82 15.67 14.98 -4.93
C ASP A 82 16.62 16.01 -5.58
N GLN A 83 17.81 15.54 -5.95
CA GLN A 83 18.74 16.24 -6.85
C GLN A 83 18.98 15.40 -8.12
N ASP A 84 18.58 14.11 -8.14
CA ASP A 84 18.67 13.15 -9.27
C ASP A 84 17.73 11.92 -9.06
N PRO A 85 16.54 11.88 -9.70
CA PRO A 85 15.50 10.87 -9.47
C PRO A 85 15.87 9.42 -9.82
N ALA A 86 16.90 9.21 -10.64
CA ALA A 86 17.16 7.92 -11.29
C ALA A 86 17.80 6.86 -10.38
N VAL A 87 18.39 7.25 -9.25
CA VAL A 87 19.24 6.35 -8.44
C VAL A 87 18.43 5.41 -7.54
N LEU A 88 17.23 5.81 -7.12
CA LEU A 88 16.44 5.07 -6.13
C LEU A 88 15.54 3.99 -6.71
N HIS A 89 14.87 4.30 -7.84
CA HIS A 89 14.05 3.32 -8.57
C HIS A 89 14.88 2.10 -9.02
N ALA A 90 16.17 2.30 -9.33
CA ALA A 90 17.09 1.21 -9.65
C ALA A 90 17.46 0.34 -8.43
N ALA A 91 17.53 0.93 -7.23
CA ALA A 91 17.93 0.23 -6.00
C ALA A 91 16.80 -0.62 -5.40
N SER A 92 15.53 -0.22 -5.58
CA SER A 92 14.34 -1.00 -5.20
C SER A 92 14.13 -2.19 -6.14
N MET A 93 14.27 -2.00 -7.46
CA MET A 93 14.20 -3.08 -8.46
C MET A 93 15.31 -4.14 -8.28
N ALA A 94 16.53 -3.72 -7.91
CA ALA A 94 17.66 -4.65 -7.75
C ALA A 94 17.52 -5.64 -6.60
N ARG A 95 16.68 -5.36 -5.57
CA ARG A 95 16.48 -6.26 -4.42
C ARG A 95 15.50 -7.40 -4.68
N TRP A 96 14.71 -7.32 -5.76
CA TRP A 96 13.72 -8.33 -6.13
C TRP A 96 14.26 -9.41 -7.06
N ALA A 97 15.51 -9.28 -7.53
CA ALA A 97 16.22 -10.44 -8.05
C ALA A 97 16.40 -11.44 -6.89
N PRO A 98 16.01 -12.72 -7.03
CA PRO A 98 16.28 -13.71 -6.00
C PRO A 98 17.77 -13.62 -5.69
N VAL A 99 18.10 -13.52 -4.41
CA VAL A 99 19.47 -13.68 -3.91
C VAL A 99 19.88 -15.13 -4.18
N SER A 100 20.10 -15.45 -5.45
CA SER A 100 20.97 -16.52 -5.86
C SER A 100 22.37 -15.97 -5.63
N GLU A 101 23.20 -16.74 -4.94
CA GLU A 101 24.56 -16.43 -4.48
C GLU A 101 25.56 -16.13 -5.62
N LYS A 102 25.13 -15.65 -6.79
CA LYS A 102 25.95 -15.58 -8.01
C LYS A 102 25.94 -14.25 -8.78
N TYR A 103 25.43 -13.17 -8.21
CA TYR A 103 25.63 -11.82 -8.76
C TYR A 103 26.47 -10.95 -7.85
N ALA A 104 27.68 -11.43 -7.54
CA ALA A 104 28.80 -10.54 -7.29
C ALA A 104 29.11 -9.84 -8.63
N ARG A 105 28.62 -8.60 -8.79
CA ARG A 105 29.15 -7.48 -9.62
C ARG A 105 28.01 -6.53 -10.04
N GLY A 106 27.65 -5.65 -9.11
CA GLY A 106 26.89 -4.42 -9.34
C GLY A 106 27.12 -3.51 -8.13
N THR A 107 27.53 -2.27 -8.37
CA THR A 107 28.08 -1.37 -7.34
C THR A 107 27.04 -0.99 -6.28
N PHE A 108 27.08 -1.72 -5.17
CA PHE A 108 26.60 -1.30 -3.87
C PHE A 108 27.38 -0.04 -3.46
N SER A 109 26.71 1.11 -3.49
CA SER A 109 27.13 2.26 -2.70
C SER A 109 26.26 2.28 -1.46
N VAL A 110 26.58 1.43 -0.50
CA VAL A 110 26.31 1.74 0.90
C VAL A 110 27.33 2.78 1.30
N THR A 111 26.85 4.01 1.34
CA THR A 111 27.25 4.87 2.44
C THR A 111 26.30 4.50 3.58
N ASP A 112 26.81 3.73 4.53
CA ASP A 112 26.25 3.46 5.86
C ASP A 112 24.90 2.67 6.01
N ASP A 113 24.58 1.66 5.20
CA ASP A 113 23.47 0.68 5.42
C ASP A 113 22.03 1.24 5.52
N VAL A 114 21.79 2.50 5.15
CA VAL A 114 20.47 3.15 5.24
C VAL A 114 19.76 3.18 3.88
N VAL A 115 18.47 2.80 3.85
CA VAL A 115 17.61 2.99 2.65
C VAL A 115 17.34 4.48 2.48
N GLN A 116 17.44 5.01 1.27
CA GLN A 116 17.04 6.40 1.00
C GLN A 116 15.71 6.41 0.27
N ILE A 117 14.92 7.47 0.46
CA ILE A 117 13.74 7.82 -0.34
C ILE A 117 13.94 9.26 -0.76
N SER A 118 13.78 9.55 -2.05
CA SER A 118 13.84 10.91 -2.59
C SER A 118 12.45 11.43 -2.90
N TYR A 119 12.30 12.75 -2.94
CA TYR A 119 11.06 13.39 -3.38
C TYR A 119 11.35 14.71 -4.08
N GLU A 120 10.54 15.04 -5.08
CA GLU A 120 10.65 16.33 -5.76
C GLU A 120 10.27 17.46 -4.79
N SER A 121 11.20 18.41 -4.56
CA SER A 121 11.01 19.48 -3.56
C SER A 121 9.79 20.35 -3.83
N THR A 122 9.35 20.47 -5.08
CA THR A 122 8.14 21.22 -5.46
C THR A 122 6.86 20.64 -4.84
N LEU A 123 6.85 19.34 -4.51
CA LEU A 123 5.73 18.66 -3.86
C LEU A 123 5.44 19.15 -2.45
N ILE A 124 6.37 19.86 -1.80
CA ILE A 124 6.11 20.46 -0.48
C ILE A 124 4.92 21.43 -0.52
N ALA A 125 4.69 22.08 -1.67
CA ALA A 125 3.55 22.96 -1.88
C ALA A 125 2.22 22.19 -2.04
N ASN A 126 2.27 20.89 -2.33
CA ASN A 126 1.11 20.02 -2.48
C ASN A 126 1.23 18.81 -1.52
N PRO A 127 0.85 18.97 -0.23
CA PRO A 127 1.06 17.95 0.78
C PRO A 127 0.31 16.65 0.51
N GLU A 128 -0.88 16.68 -0.09
CA GLU A 128 -1.62 15.45 -0.42
C GLU A 128 -0.88 14.61 -1.45
N ARG A 129 -0.31 15.27 -2.47
CA ARG A 129 0.51 14.59 -3.47
C ARG A 129 1.82 14.08 -2.89
N LEU A 130 2.48 14.88 -2.04
CA LEU A 130 3.67 14.43 -1.32
C LEU A 130 3.37 13.18 -0.47
N ILE A 131 2.24 13.15 0.24
CA ILE A 131 1.81 11.98 1.02
C ILE A 131 1.62 10.76 0.12
N ALA A 132 0.93 10.91 -1.02
CA ALA A 132 0.74 9.82 -1.97
C ALA A 132 2.07 9.27 -2.50
N THR A 133 3.00 10.15 -2.89
CA THR A 133 4.34 9.75 -3.35
C THR A 133 5.11 9.02 -2.25
N LEU A 134 5.15 9.56 -1.04
CA LEU A 134 5.86 8.91 0.07
C LEU A 134 5.24 7.56 0.46
N ALA A 135 3.91 7.43 0.40
CA ALA A 135 3.24 6.16 0.65
C ALA A 135 3.61 5.10 -0.41
N HIS A 136 3.72 5.49 -1.68
CA HIS A 136 4.19 4.62 -2.76
C HIS A 136 5.65 4.19 -2.55
N GLU A 137 6.57 5.10 -2.19
CA GLU A 137 7.97 4.74 -1.92
C GLU A 137 8.13 3.85 -0.68
N VAL A 138 7.33 4.09 0.35
CA VAL A 138 7.29 3.22 1.54
C VAL A 138 6.73 1.83 1.19
N ALA A 139 5.76 1.75 0.28
CA ALA A 139 5.24 0.49 -0.22
C ALA A 139 6.31 -0.31 -1.00
N HIS A 140 7.15 0.34 -1.81
CA HIS A 140 8.32 -0.30 -2.44
C HIS A 140 9.25 -0.92 -1.39
N TYR A 141 9.54 -0.19 -0.31
CA TYR A 141 10.39 -0.72 0.75
C TYR A 141 9.74 -1.92 1.46
N LEU A 142 8.43 -1.86 1.78
CA LEU A 142 7.73 -3.01 2.36
C LEU A 142 7.79 -4.24 1.45
N LEU A 143 7.52 -4.05 0.15
CA LEU A 143 7.58 -5.10 -0.86
C LEU A 143 8.97 -5.75 -0.93
N ALA A 144 10.05 -4.96 -0.90
CA ALA A 144 11.41 -5.49 -0.89
C ALA A 144 11.74 -6.38 0.33
N MET A 145 10.91 -6.35 1.38
CA MET A 145 11.04 -7.21 2.56
C MET A 145 10.18 -8.49 2.48
N ALA A 146 9.45 -8.71 1.38
CA ALA A 146 8.62 -9.89 1.20
C ALA A 146 9.45 -11.19 1.25
N SER A 147 8.97 -12.17 2.02
CA SER A 147 9.61 -13.49 2.11
C SER A 147 9.16 -14.47 1.01
N THR A 148 8.15 -14.09 0.22
CA THR A 148 7.60 -14.90 -0.86
C THR A 148 7.38 -14.03 -2.10
N ALA A 149 7.29 -14.63 -3.27
CA ALA A 149 6.96 -13.89 -4.49
C ALA A 149 5.44 -13.57 -4.53
N PRO A 150 5.06 -12.38 -5.02
CA PRO A 150 3.66 -12.01 -5.20
C PRO A 150 3.05 -12.76 -6.38
N PRO A 151 1.71 -12.89 -6.42
CA PRO A 151 1.00 -13.53 -7.52
C PRO A 151 0.81 -12.58 -8.74
N CYS A 152 1.81 -11.75 -9.05
CA CYS A 152 1.82 -10.86 -10.20
C CYS A 152 3.10 -11.06 -11.03
N THR A 153 3.09 -10.53 -12.24
CA THR A 153 4.30 -10.52 -13.10
C THR A 153 5.22 -9.36 -12.71
N ASP A 154 6.48 -9.41 -13.15
CA ASP A 154 7.45 -8.31 -12.93
C ASP A 154 6.99 -7.00 -13.58
N GLU A 155 6.26 -7.06 -14.70
CA GLU A 155 5.70 -5.88 -15.39
C GLU A 155 4.57 -5.21 -14.60
N GLU A 156 3.94 -5.95 -13.68
CA GLU A 156 2.82 -5.47 -12.85
C GLU A 156 3.27 -4.94 -11.48
N HIS A 157 4.58 -4.90 -11.22
CA HIS A 157 5.11 -4.58 -9.91
C HIS A 157 4.73 -3.16 -9.44
N GLU A 158 4.74 -2.16 -10.32
CA GLU A 158 4.30 -0.81 -9.95
C GLU A 158 2.81 -0.77 -9.55
N PHE A 159 1.97 -1.59 -10.20
CA PHE A 159 0.57 -1.76 -9.77
C PHE A 159 0.47 -2.43 -8.40
N LEU A 160 1.34 -3.41 -8.13
CA LEU A 160 1.42 -4.04 -6.82
C LEU A 160 1.88 -3.02 -5.76
N THR A 161 2.83 -2.13 -6.08
CA THR A 161 3.27 -1.06 -5.18
C THR A 161 2.12 -0.11 -4.85
N ASP A 162 1.35 0.30 -5.86
CA ASP A 162 0.15 1.12 -5.66
C ASP A 162 -0.90 0.41 -4.81
N LEU A 163 -1.16 -0.88 -5.09
CA LEU A 163 -2.06 -1.69 -4.28
C LEU A 163 -1.56 -1.82 -2.84
N THR A 164 -0.24 -1.90 -2.65
CA THR A 164 0.40 -1.97 -1.33
C THR A 164 0.23 -0.67 -0.57
N ALA A 165 0.32 0.49 -1.23
CA ALA A 165 -0.03 1.77 -0.60
C ALA A 165 -1.51 1.82 -0.17
N VAL A 166 -2.42 1.21 -0.93
CA VAL A 166 -3.84 1.05 -0.50
C VAL A 166 -3.97 0.11 0.70
N TYR A 167 -3.26 -1.02 0.70
CA TYR A 167 -3.19 -1.95 1.82
C TYR A 167 -2.67 -1.27 3.10
N LEU A 168 -1.72 -0.34 2.98
CA LEU A 168 -1.19 0.49 4.06
C LEU A 168 -2.15 1.62 4.50
N GLY A 169 -3.32 1.73 3.86
CA GLY A 169 -4.38 2.67 4.24
C GLY A 169 -4.41 3.97 3.45
N PHE A 170 -3.50 4.19 2.50
CA PHE A 170 -3.35 5.47 1.78
C PHE A 170 -4.21 5.59 0.53
N GLY A 171 -5.11 4.64 0.26
CA GLY A 171 -5.79 4.56 -1.03
C GLY A 171 -6.64 5.78 -1.40
N VAL A 172 -7.13 6.58 -0.45
CA VAL A 172 -7.83 7.85 -0.76
C VAL A 172 -6.86 8.91 -1.30
N PHE A 173 -5.66 9.02 -0.71
CA PHE A 173 -4.61 9.91 -1.23
C PHE A 173 -4.17 9.47 -2.63
N MET A 174 -3.93 8.16 -2.81
CA MET A 174 -3.53 7.60 -4.09
C MET A 174 -4.57 7.89 -5.18
N ALA A 175 -5.85 7.57 -4.92
CA ALA A 175 -6.93 7.78 -5.86
C ALA A 175 -7.12 9.26 -6.24
N ASN A 176 -6.96 10.18 -5.29
CA ASN A 176 -7.06 11.62 -5.57
C ASN A 176 -5.89 12.15 -6.41
N ALA A 177 -4.72 11.51 -6.37
CA ALA A 177 -3.49 11.99 -7.03
C ALA A 177 -3.30 11.46 -8.48
N VAL A 178 -4.04 10.44 -8.92
CA VAL A 178 -3.86 9.76 -10.24
C VAL A 178 -3.72 10.72 -11.42
N TYR A 179 -4.64 11.68 -11.56
CA TYR A 179 -4.64 12.62 -12.70
C TYR A 179 -3.37 13.48 -12.78
N ASP A 180 -2.76 13.79 -11.64
CA ASP A 180 -1.55 14.60 -11.60
C ASP A 180 -0.31 13.79 -12.01
N TYR A 181 -0.33 12.46 -11.80
CA TYR A 181 0.71 11.55 -12.29
C TYR A 181 0.65 11.38 -13.81
N GLU A 182 -0.56 11.23 -14.38
CA GLU A 182 -0.77 11.15 -15.83
C GLU A 182 -0.25 12.41 -16.54
N ALA A 183 -0.52 13.60 -16.00
CA ALA A 183 -0.09 14.88 -16.57
C ALA A 183 1.45 15.09 -16.60
N ILE A 184 2.19 14.41 -15.73
CA ILE A 184 3.66 14.52 -15.65
C ILE A 184 4.35 13.52 -16.58
N HIS A 185 3.69 12.40 -16.87
CA HIS A 185 4.23 11.34 -17.71
C HIS A 185 3.94 11.54 -19.22
N ASP A 186 3.16 12.56 -19.59
CA ASP A 186 2.87 12.95 -20.99
C ASP A 186 4.10 13.36 -21.83
N GLY A 187 5.30 13.44 -21.25
CA GLY A 187 6.56 13.62 -21.98
C GLY A 187 7.13 12.33 -22.60
N VAL A 188 6.69 11.16 -22.15
CA VAL A 188 7.15 9.85 -22.62
C VAL A 188 5.98 8.88 -22.56
N MET A 189 5.03 8.90 -23.51
CA MET A 189 4.28 7.70 -23.93
C MET A 189 3.34 8.01 -25.10
N GLN A 190 3.74 7.64 -26.33
CA GLN A 190 2.80 7.28 -27.40
C GLN A 190 2.88 5.77 -27.61
N GLY A 191 1.73 5.10 -27.49
CA GLY A 191 1.61 3.65 -27.25
C GLY A 191 1.42 3.46 -25.75
N TRP A 192 0.43 2.75 -25.23
CA TRP A 192 0.28 1.31 -25.34
C TRP A 192 -1.16 0.92 -24.93
N ARG A 193 -1.96 0.47 -25.90
CA ARG A 193 -3.26 -0.19 -25.64
C ARG A 193 -3.13 -1.70 -25.41
N SER A 194 -1.94 -2.17 -25.01
CA SER A 194 -1.65 -3.62 -24.94
C SER A 194 -0.51 -4.01 -23.98
N GLY A 195 -0.14 -3.16 -23.02
CA GLY A 195 0.89 -3.44 -22.02
C GLY A 195 0.83 -2.35 -20.97
N ARG A 196 0.39 -2.70 -19.75
CA ARG A 196 0.17 -1.75 -18.67
C ARG A 196 1.53 -1.50 -17.99
N SER A 197 2.15 -0.35 -18.22
CA SER A 197 3.28 0.17 -17.44
C SER A 197 2.86 1.54 -16.89
N GLY A 198 3.07 1.76 -15.58
CA GLY A 198 2.68 2.98 -14.88
C GLY A 198 1.95 2.70 -13.56
N TYR A 199 1.05 3.59 -13.17
CA TYR A 199 0.25 3.51 -11.94
C TYR A 199 -1.12 2.86 -12.18
N LEU A 200 -1.78 2.40 -11.12
CA LEU A 200 -3.17 1.94 -11.20
C LEU A 200 -4.09 3.08 -11.70
N PRO A 201 -5.05 2.81 -12.61
CA PRO A 201 -6.03 3.82 -13.01
C PRO A 201 -7.02 4.10 -11.86
N GLU A 202 -7.74 5.21 -11.93
CA GLU A 202 -8.69 5.65 -10.87
C GLU A 202 -9.69 4.54 -10.46
N GLN A 203 -10.20 3.75 -11.41
CA GLN A 203 -11.18 2.70 -11.13
C GLN A 203 -10.59 1.57 -10.28
N ASP A 204 -9.32 1.24 -10.52
CA ASP A 204 -8.60 0.16 -9.87
C ASP A 204 -8.22 0.59 -8.43
N PHE A 205 -7.73 1.81 -8.24
CA PHE A 205 -7.57 2.39 -6.90
C PHE A 205 -8.86 2.37 -6.10
N ILE A 206 -9.98 2.75 -6.71
CA ILE A 206 -11.28 2.77 -6.02
C ILE A 206 -11.77 1.36 -5.70
N PHE A 207 -11.51 0.38 -6.56
CA PHE A 207 -11.79 -1.02 -6.26
C PHE A 207 -10.95 -1.52 -5.08
N ALA A 208 -9.66 -1.20 -5.05
CA ALA A 208 -8.75 -1.54 -3.96
C ALA A 208 -9.19 -0.91 -2.62
N VAL A 209 -9.57 0.38 -2.62
CA VAL A 209 -10.11 1.06 -1.43
C VAL A 209 -11.39 0.39 -0.94
N ALA A 210 -12.26 -0.04 -1.86
CA ALA A 210 -13.48 -0.77 -1.52
C ALA A 210 -13.16 -2.13 -0.88
N LEU A 211 -12.16 -2.86 -1.38
CA LEU A 211 -11.67 -4.10 -0.78
C LEU A 211 -11.16 -3.87 0.65
N PHE A 212 -10.31 -2.86 0.87
CA PHE A 212 -9.79 -2.52 2.20
C PHE A 212 -10.95 -2.24 3.18
N ILE A 213 -11.89 -1.38 2.80
CA ILE A 213 -13.06 -1.03 3.62
C ILE A 213 -13.93 -2.26 3.91
N ALA A 214 -14.23 -3.08 2.90
CA ALA A 214 -15.11 -4.24 3.04
C ALA A 214 -14.46 -5.38 3.84
N ALA A 215 -13.16 -5.64 3.63
CA ALA A 215 -12.39 -6.63 4.36
C ALA A 215 -12.31 -6.29 5.86
N LYS A 216 -12.19 -5.00 6.19
CA LYS A 216 -12.13 -4.52 7.58
C LYS A 216 -13.49 -4.10 8.16
N ALA A 217 -14.56 -4.21 7.38
CA ALA A 217 -15.92 -3.79 7.74
C ALA A 217 -16.00 -2.34 8.28
N LEU A 218 -15.25 -1.42 7.65
CA LEU A 218 -15.20 -0.01 8.04
C LEU A 218 -16.43 0.76 7.56
N ASP A 219 -16.75 1.85 8.24
CA ASP A 219 -17.70 2.86 7.73
C ASP A 219 -17.06 3.58 6.52
N PRO A 220 -17.66 3.50 5.31
CA PRO A 220 -17.12 4.16 4.13
C PRO A 220 -17.39 5.67 4.09
N THR A 221 -18.21 6.21 5.01
CA THR A 221 -18.68 7.60 4.94
C THR A 221 -17.55 8.62 4.90
N PRO A 222 -16.51 8.55 5.75
CA PRO A 222 -15.38 9.48 5.69
C PRO A 222 -14.62 9.43 4.35
N ALA A 223 -14.56 8.26 3.70
CA ALA A 223 -13.90 8.13 2.41
C ALA A 223 -14.67 8.89 1.31
N TYR A 224 -16.01 8.84 1.33
CA TYR A 224 -16.82 9.59 0.36
C TYR A 224 -16.65 11.10 0.47
N GLU A 225 -16.41 11.61 1.69
CA GLU A 225 -16.24 13.04 1.97
C GLU A 225 -14.87 13.55 1.51
N CYS A 226 -13.85 12.69 1.54
CA CYS A 226 -12.48 13.02 1.19
C CYS A 226 -12.10 12.72 -0.27
N LEU A 227 -12.87 11.89 -0.98
CA LEU A 227 -12.62 11.58 -2.39
C LEU A 227 -13.18 12.67 -3.31
N LYS A 228 -12.53 12.87 -4.47
CA LYS A 228 -13.12 13.66 -5.57
C LYS A 228 -14.55 13.15 -5.88
N PRO A 229 -15.53 14.02 -6.22
CA PRO A 229 -16.94 13.61 -6.31
C PRO A 229 -17.25 12.43 -7.25
N HIS A 230 -16.54 12.32 -8.38
CA HIS A 230 -16.69 11.18 -9.30
C HIS A 230 -16.14 9.88 -8.70
N LEU A 231 -15.01 9.96 -7.99
CA LEU A 231 -14.41 8.84 -7.27
C LEU A 231 -15.29 8.37 -6.11
N ALA A 232 -15.88 9.27 -5.33
CA ALA A 232 -16.83 8.92 -4.28
C ALA A 232 -18.05 8.17 -4.85
N THR A 233 -18.51 8.55 -6.05
CA THR A 233 -19.57 7.84 -6.76
C THR A 233 -19.12 6.44 -7.20
N LEU A 234 -17.88 6.31 -7.70
CA LEU A 234 -17.29 5.01 -8.03
C LEU A 234 -17.13 4.12 -6.79
N LEU A 235 -16.71 4.64 -5.64
CA LEU A 235 -16.55 3.86 -4.41
C LEU A 235 -17.88 3.27 -3.94
N LYS A 236 -18.97 4.05 -3.98
CA LYS A 236 -20.33 3.53 -3.72
C LYS A 236 -20.72 2.40 -4.67
N ARG A 237 -20.23 2.42 -5.91
CA ARG A 237 -20.46 1.34 -6.89
C ARG A 237 -19.63 0.12 -6.54
N ALA A 238 -18.33 0.30 -6.32
CA ALA A 238 -17.40 -0.75 -5.94
C ALA A 238 -17.89 -1.55 -4.73
N LEU A 239 -18.33 -0.86 -3.67
CA LEU A 239 -18.85 -1.51 -2.46
C LEU A 239 -20.14 -2.30 -2.72
N ARG A 240 -21.01 -1.85 -3.62
CA ARG A 240 -22.19 -2.63 -4.06
C ARG A 240 -21.79 -3.85 -4.89
N ASP A 241 -20.81 -3.70 -5.78
CA ASP A 241 -20.31 -4.78 -6.61
C ASP A 241 -19.67 -5.87 -5.71
N LEU A 242 -18.91 -5.50 -4.69
CA LEU A 242 -18.35 -6.42 -3.68
C LEU A 242 -19.43 -7.05 -2.77
N ALA A 243 -20.50 -6.32 -2.43
CA ALA A 243 -21.60 -6.88 -1.66
C ALA A 243 -22.37 -7.97 -2.42
N VAL A 244 -22.39 -7.91 -3.76
CA VAL A 244 -22.93 -8.96 -4.63
C VAL A 244 -21.93 -10.11 -4.78
N ASN A 245 -20.63 -9.81 -4.94
CA ASN A 245 -19.55 -10.78 -5.14
C ASN A 245 -18.77 -11.01 -3.84
N LYS A 246 -19.47 -11.46 -2.79
CA LYS A 246 -18.92 -11.57 -1.42
C LYS A 246 -17.68 -12.44 -1.31
N HIS A 247 -17.54 -13.44 -2.18
CA HIS A 247 -16.40 -14.36 -2.18
C HIS A 247 -15.06 -13.61 -2.28
N PHE A 248 -15.00 -12.46 -2.97
CA PHE A 248 -13.78 -11.66 -3.06
C PHE A 248 -13.35 -11.11 -1.70
N VAL A 249 -14.31 -10.60 -0.93
CA VAL A 249 -14.06 -10.07 0.42
C VAL A 249 -13.76 -11.21 1.39
N GLU A 250 -14.46 -12.34 1.26
CA GLU A 250 -14.25 -13.53 2.08
C GLU A 250 -12.86 -14.14 1.87
N GLN A 251 -12.36 -14.15 0.63
CA GLN A 251 -11.00 -14.60 0.31
C GLN A 251 -9.94 -13.75 1.03
N VAL A 252 -10.05 -12.41 0.98
CA VAL A 252 -9.13 -11.52 1.71
C VAL A 252 -9.24 -11.76 3.21
N LYS A 253 -10.45 -11.83 3.76
CA LYS A 253 -10.66 -12.07 5.20
C LYS A 253 -10.07 -13.40 5.68
N ALA A 254 -10.17 -14.44 4.87
CA ALA A 254 -9.63 -15.77 5.19
C ALA A 254 -8.10 -15.79 5.24
N SER A 255 -7.42 -14.82 4.63
CA SER A 255 -5.96 -14.70 4.66
C SER A 255 -5.40 -13.95 5.86
N ILE A 256 -6.24 -13.31 6.67
CA ILE A 256 -5.80 -12.57 7.86
C ILE A 256 -5.19 -13.55 8.85
N PRO A 257 -3.90 -13.41 9.21
CA PRO A 257 -3.25 -14.33 10.12
C PRO A 257 -3.93 -14.32 11.50
N VAL A 258 -4.22 -15.51 12.04
CA VAL A 258 -4.78 -15.65 13.39
C VAL A 258 -3.70 -15.31 14.41
N VAL A 259 -3.99 -14.43 15.35
CA VAL A 259 -3.11 -14.17 16.50
C VAL A 259 -2.99 -15.47 17.29
N ALA A 260 -1.78 -16.04 17.37
CA ALA A 260 -1.53 -17.13 18.29
C ALA A 260 -1.78 -16.59 19.70
N GLY A 261 -2.89 -17.02 20.32
CA GLY A 261 -3.19 -16.67 21.71
C GLY A 261 -2.02 -17.11 22.60
N ASP A 262 -1.64 -16.24 23.53
CA ASP A 262 -0.60 -16.51 24.53
C ASP A 262 -0.76 -17.94 25.07
N GLY A 263 0.28 -18.75 24.84
CA GLY A 263 0.33 -20.12 25.31
C GLY A 263 0.02 -20.16 26.80
N GLU A 264 -0.99 -20.95 27.16
CA GLU A 264 -1.30 -21.40 28.50
C GLU A 264 0.01 -21.61 29.29
N GLN A 265 0.24 -20.74 30.29
CA GLN A 265 1.28 -20.96 31.27
C GLN A 265 0.97 -22.29 31.95
N GLN A 266 1.69 -23.34 31.55
CA GLN A 266 1.73 -24.58 32.30
C GLN A 266 2.17 -24.24 33.72
N SER A 267 1.21 -24.31 34.64
CA SER A 267 1.45 -24.22 36.07
C SER A 267 2.50 -25.27 36.45
N PRO A 268 3.56 -24.91 37.21
CA PRO A 268 4.56 -25.88 37.61
C PRO A 268 3.90 -26.90 38.55
N GLY A 269 3.99 -28.17 38.14
CA GLY A 269 3.42 -29.29 38.86
C GLY A 269 3.85 -29.36 40.32
N THR A 270 2.86 -29.59 41.17
CA THR A 270 2.99 -30.02 42.56
C THR A 270 3.96 -31.19 42.69
N ARG A 271 5.04 -31.00 43.46
CA ARG A 271 5.90 -32.10 43.93
C ARG A 271 5.09 -33.04 44.84
N PRO A 272 5.27 -34.36 44.76
CA PRO A 272 4.76 -35.26 45.79
C PRO A 272 5.62 -35.16 47.05
N GLU A 273 4.96 -35.21 48.21
CA GLU A 273 5.57 -35.37 49.53
C GLU A 273 6.31 -36.70 49.60
N GLU A 274 7.61 -36.67 49.92
CA GLU A 274 8.34 -37.84 50.36
C GLU A 274 8.11 -38.04 51.85
N THR A 275 7.36 -39.10 52.18
CA THR A 275 7.39 -39.74 53.50
C THR A 275 8.45 -40.85 53.50
N ALA A 276 9.55 -40.64 54.24
CA ALA A 276 10.25 -41.63 55.08
C ALA A 276 11.54 -41.01 55.65
#